data_AF-A0A4W2I7H7-F1
#
_entry.id   AF-A0A4W2I7H7-F1
#
_cell.length_a   1.000
_cell.length_b   1.000
_cell.length_c   1.000
_cell.angle_alpha   90.00
_cell.angle_beta   90.00
_cell.angle_gamma   90.00
#
_symmetry.space_group_name_H-M   'P 1'
#
loop_
_entity.id
_entity.type
_entity.pdbx_description
1 polymer ?
#
loop_
_entity_poly.entity_id
_entity_poly.type
_entity_poly.pdbx_seq_one_letter_code
_entity_poly.pdbx_strand_id
1 'polypeptide(L)' 'MNNHQLELAKQLHKDGHLFYCTCSMLPGLLQSMDLSTLNCFPPGQPEKFSAFLDKVVGLQK' A
#
# COMPACT_ATOMS: atom_id res chain seq x y z
N MET A 1 12.47 14.65 6.97
CA MET A 1 12.00 13.89 5.80
C MET A 1 10.95 12.91 6.29
N ASN A 2 9.67 13.24 6.16
CA ASN A 2 8.55 12.38 6.55
C ASN A 2 7.62 12.22 5.34
N ASN A 3 8.14 11.69 4.23
CA ASN A 3 7.25 11.41 3.09
C ASN A 3 6.54 10.08 3.35
N HIS A 4 5.38 10.16 3.97
CA HIS A 4 4.52 9.02 4.26
C HIS A 4 4.17 8.20 3.01
N GLN A 5 4.18 8.82 1.82
CA GLN A 5 3.96 8.08 0.57
C GLN A 5 5.11 7.12 0.26
N LEU A 6 6.35 7.51 0.58
CA LEU A 6 7.53 6.66 0.37
C LEU A 6 7.54 5.49 1.36
N GLU A 7 7.14 5.73 2.61
CA GLU A 7 6.97 4.68 3.61
C GLU A 7 5.92 3.66 3.16
N LEU A 8 4.77 4.14 2.67
CA LEU A 8 3.72 3.30 2.13
C LEU A 8 4.22 2.47 0.93
N ALA A 9 4.89 3.08 -0.05
CA ALA A 9 5.39 2.38 -1.22
C ALA A 9 6.38 1.25 -0.84
N LYS A 10 7.26 1.49 0.13
CA LYS A 10 8.19 0.47 0.66
C LYS A 10 7.44 -0.68 1.34
N GLN A 11 6.41 -0.38 2.11
CA GLN A 11 5.60 -1.40 2.78
C GLN A 11 4.83 -2.25 1.76
N LEU A 12 4.18 -1.63 0.78
CA LEU A 12 3.48 -2.33 -0.29
C LEU A 12 4.40 -3.23 -1.12
N HIS A 13 5.64 -2.79 -1.37
CA HIS A 13 6.64 -3.62 -2.03
C HIS A 13 7.02 -4.84 -1.18
N LYS A 14 7.28 -4.63 0.12
CA LYS A 14 7.59 -5.71 1.07
C LYS A 14 6.46 -6.75 1.15
N ASP A 15 5.22 -6.29 1.05
CA ASP A 15 4.03 -7.14 1.07
C ASP A 15 3.72 -7.77 -0.32
N GLY A 16 4.51 -7.46 -1.35
CA GLY A 16 4.42 -8.05 -2.68
C GLY A 16 3.31 -7.48 -3.55
N HIS A 17 2.78 -6.30 -3.23
CA HIS A 17 1.69 -5.66 -3.98
C HIS A 17 2.17 -4.79 -5.14
N LEU A 18 3.45 -4.40 -5.15
CA LEU A 18 4.04 -3.61 -6.24
C LEU A 18 5.54 -3.88 -6.40
N PHE A 19 6.05 -3.54 -7.58
CA PHE A 19 7.48 -3.37 -7.80
C PHE A 19 7.90 -1.95 -7.43
N TYR A 20 9.00 -1.81 -6.69
CA TYR A 20 9.53 -0.53 -6.24
C TYR A 20 10.88 -0.25 -6.89
N CYS A 21 11.04 0.92 -7.50
CA CYS A 21 12.29 1.33 -8.12
C CYS A 21 12.46 2.86 -8.15
N THR A 22 13.67 3.30 -8.45
CA THR A 22 13.96 4.69 -8.83
C THR A 22 13.94 4.83 -10.35
N CYS A 23 13.91 6.06 -10.86
CA CYS A 23 13.90 6.31 -12.32
C CYS A 23 15.10 5.70 -13.06
N SER A 24 16.28 5.61 -12.42
CA SER A 24 17.47 4.99 -13.02
C SER A 24 17.35 3.48 -13.16
N MET A 25 16.59 2.82 -12.27
CA MET A 25 16.38 1.37 -12.28
C MET A 25 15.16 0.95 -13.11
N LEU A 26 14.24 1.88 -13.37
CA LEU A 26 12.97 1.62 -14.06
C LEU A 26 13.15 0.89 -15.41
N PRO A 27 14.09 1.27 -16.31
CA PRO A 27 14.24 0.58 -17.59
C PRO A 27 14.57 -0.91 -17.44
N GLY A 28 15.44 -1.26 -16.48
CA GLY A 28 15.79 -2.65 -16.21
C GLY A 28 14.62 -3.43 -15.61
N LEU A 29 13.90 -2.81 -14.68
CA LEU A 29 12.71 -3.43 -14.07
C LEU A 29 11.63 -3.72 -15.13
N LEU A 30 11.34 -2.78 -16.03
CA LEU A 30 10.33 -2.97 -17.07
C LEU A 30 10.66 -4.12 -18.03
N GLN A 31 11.95 -4.43 -18.22
CA GLN A 31 12.39 -5.55 -19.07
C GLN A 31 12.26 -6.91 -18.38
N SER A 32 12.42 -6.96 -17.06
CA SER A 32 12.49 -8.21 -16.30
C SER A 32 11.28 -8.48 -15.40
N MET A 33 10.31 -7.57 -15.32
CA MET A 33 9.18 -7.71 -14.40
C MET A 33 8.26 -8.87 -14.80
N ASP A 34 7.84 -9.64 -13.80
CA ASP A 34 6.80 -10.65 -13.93
C ASP A 34 5.60 -10.25 -13.04
N LEU A 35 4.57 -9.69 -13.66
CA LEU A 35 3.37 -9.21 -12.96
C LEU A 35 2.59 -10.34 -12.27
N SER A 36 2.79 -11.59 -12.67
CA SER A 36 2.12 -12.74 -12.03
C SER A 36 2.62 -13.01 -10.61
N THR A 37 3.80 -12.47 -10.26
CA THR A 37 4.38 -12.57 -8.91
C THR A 37 3.77 -11.60 -7.91
N LEU A 38 2.94 -10.64 -8.36
CA LEU A 38 2.32 -9.66 -7.48
C LEU A 38 1.08 -10.24 -6.79
N ASN A 39 0.98 -9.97 -5.50
CA ASN A 39 -0.21 -10.24 -4.72
C ASN A 39 -1.29 -9.20 -5.05
N CYS A 40 -2.52 -9.65 -5.30
CA CYS A 40 -3.68 -8.77 -5.40
C CYS A 40 -3.77 -7.88 -4.16
N PHE A 41 -3.96 -6.58 -4.35
CA PHE A 41 -4.17 -5.67 -3.23
C PHE A 41 -5.52 -5.99 -2.57
N PRO A 42 -5.56 -6.22 -1.25
CA PRO A 42 -6.80 -6.60 -0.59
C PRO A 42 -7.84 -5.48 -0.67
N PRO A 43 -9.14 -5.82 -0.65
CA PRO A 43 -10.19 -4.81 -0.57
C PRO A 43 -10.04 -3.99 0.71
N GLY A 44 -10.41 -2.71 0.61
CA GLY A 44 -10.47 -1.83 1.77
C GLY A 44 -11.49 -2.30 2.80
N GLN A 45 -11.32 -1.84 4.03
CA GLN A 45 -12.20 -2.13 5.17
C GLN A 45 -12.79 -0.82 5.72
N PRO A 46 -13.67 -0.13 4.95
CA PRO A 46 -14.25 1.15 5.36
C PRO A 46 -14.99 1.09 6.71
N GLU A 47 -15.51 -0.07 7.08
CA GLU A 47 -16.15 -0.36 8.36
C GLU A 47 -15.21 -0.11 9.55
N LYS A 48 -13.90 -0.33 9.41
CA LYS A 48 -12.92 0.00 10.47
C LYS A 48 -12.85 1.49 10.73
N PHE A 49 -12.93 2.30 9.67
CA PHE A 49 -12.96 3.74 9.80
C PHE A 49 -14.27 4.22 10.42
N SER A 50 -15.42 3.66 10.00
CA SER A 50 -16.71 3.94 10.65
C SER A 50 -16.68 3.60 12.14
N ALA A 51 -16.19 2.41 12.51
CA ALA A 51 -16.10 1.98 13.91
C ALA A 51 -15.16 2.89 14.74
N PHE A 52 -14.07 3.36 14.12
CA PHE A 52 -13.19 4.34 14.73
C PHE A 52 -13.91 5.68 14.97
N LEU A 53 -14.66 6.18 13.99
CA LEU A 53 -15.45 7.40 14.15
C LEU A 53 -16.48 7.25 15.26
N ASP A 54 -17.27 6.16 15.26
CA ASP A 54 -18.26 5.89 16.29
C ASP A 54 -17.64 5.92 17.69
N LYS A 55 -16.42 5.37 17.84
CA LYS A 55 -15.66 5.42 19.09
C LYS A 55 -15.28 6.84 19.49
N VAL A 56 -14.70 7.60 18.56
CA VAL A 56 -14.15 8.94 18.82
C VAL A 56 -15.26 9.95 19.10
N VAL A 57 -16.43 9.78 18.48
CA VAL A 57 -17.57 10.69 18.65
C VAL A 57 -18.59 10.23 19.69
N GLY A 58 -18.34 9.10 20.37
CA GLY A 58 -19.17 8.61 21.48
C GLY A 58 -20.50 7.98 21.05
N LEU A 59 -20.58 7.43 19.84
CA LEU A 59 -21.75 6.71 19.31
C LEU A 59 -21.71 5.20 19.60
N GLN A 60 -20.60 4.69 20.15
CA GLN A 60 -20.52 3.32 20.65
C GLN A 60 -21.36 3.18 21.92
N LYS A 61 -22.35 2.27 21.89
CA LYS A 61 -23.17 1.90 23.05
C LYS A 61 -22.37 1.13 24.09
#